data_AF-A0A3L9MDF2-F1
#
_entry.id   AF-A0A3L9MDF2-F1
#
_cell.length_a   1.000
_cell.length_b   1.000
_cell.length_c   1.000
_cell.angle_alpha   90.00
_cell.angle_beta   90.00
_cell.angle_gamma   90.00
#
_symmetry.space_group_name_H-M   'P 1'
#
loop_
_entity.id
_entity.type
_entity.pdbx_description
1 polymer ?
#
loop_
_entity_poly.entity_id
_entity_poly.type
_entity_poly.pdbx_seq_one_letter_code
_entity_poly.pdbx_strand_id
1 'polypeptide(L)'
;MIQKVTVNNIEFNSKTKVQEYAKTILVKYAGNDILSKEDQEFMIAYFEQFHYEWKRKKGVGIENLFIKKSEWDNNEFWIKRTNDSITDVSYIIRKIARPDYKYWLELALGNAIKVEDKKSLKEIVIDFAKAKEISISEELFTANQDQEMVPQLINETLVEEFIAFYAEQAN
;
A
#
# COMPACT_ATOMS: atom_id res chain seq x y z
N MET A 1 -25.16 1.42 0.66
CA MET A 1 -24.88 2.47 -0.34
C MET A 1 -23.72 2.02 -1.20
N ILE A 2 -23.83 2.10 -2.51
CA ILE A 2 -22.71 1.82 -3.41
C ILE A 2 -21.76 3.02 -3.33
N GLN A 3 -20.52 2.82 -2.87
CA GLN A 3 -19.53 3.89 -2.83
C GLN A 3 -19.01 4.11 -4.25
N LYS A 4 -19.43 5.23 -4.85
CA LYS A 4 -18.91 5.69 -6.13
C LYS A 4 -17.43 6.06 -5.99
N VAL A 5 -16.67 5.82 -7.05
CA VAL A 5 -15.23 6.09 -7.11
C VAL A 5 -14.93 6.81 -8.41
N THR A 6 -14.23 7.93 -8.33
CA THR A 6 -13.83 8.71 -9.52
C THR A 6 -12.33 8.62 -9.70
N VAL A 7 -11.88 8.24 -10.89
CA VAL A 7 -10.46 8.19 -11.29
C VAL A 7 -10.31 8.90 -12.62
N ASN A 8 -9.42 9.89 -12.71
CA ASN A 8 -9.19 10.69 -13.91
C ASN A 8 -10.51 11.18 -14.58
N ASN A 9 -11.42 11.76 -13.79
CA ASN A 9 -12.76 12.22 -14.22
C ASN A 9 -13.72 11.13 -14.73
N ILE A 10 -13.39 9.85 -14.59
CA ILE A 10 -14.29 8.73 -14.91
C ILE A 10 -14.92 8.21 -13.61
N GLU A 11 -16.25 8.21 -13.56
CA GLU A 11 -17.02 7.69 -12.42
C GLU A 11 -17.25 6.18 -12.55
N PHE A 12 -17.00 5.46 -11.48
CA PHE A 12 -17.23 4.02 -11.37
C PHE A 12 -18.12 3.69 -10.17
N ASN A 13 -18.92 2.65 -10.34
CA ASN A 13 -19.81 2.16 -9.28
C ASN A 13 -19.08 1.37 -8.19
N SER A 14 -17.81 0.98 -8.37
CA SER A 14 -17.06 0.29 -7.31
C SER A 14 -15.57 0.25 -7.61
N LYS A 15 -14.75 0.03 -6.57
CA LYS A 15 -13.31 -0.28 -6.71
C LYS A 15 -13.06 -1.46 -7.65
N THR A 16 -13.91 -2.48 -7.62
CA THR A 16 -13.84 -3.63 -8.54
C THR A 16 -13.97 -3.18 -9.98
N LYS A 17 -14.92 -2.29 -10.29
CA LYS A 17 -15.08 -1.74 -11.66
C LYS A 17 -13.89 -0.89 -12.09
N VAL A 18 -13.28 -0.12 -11.19
CA VAL A 18 -12.04 0.59 -11.51
C VAL A 18 -10.90 -0.38 -11.83
N GLN A 19 -10.74 -1.45 -11.04
CA GLN A 19 -9.71 -2.46 -11.28
C GLN A 19 -9.94 -3.23 -12.60
N GLU A 20 -11.20 -3.53 -12.94
CA GLU A 20 -11.55 -4.10 -14.23
C GLU A 20 -11.14 -3.18 -15.38
N TYR A 21 -11.33 -1.86 -15.24
CA TYR A 21 -10.88 -0.89 -16.24
C TYR A 21 -9.34 -0.89 -16.38
N ALA A 22 -8.59 -0.88 -15.28
CA ALA A 22 -7.14 -1.03 -15.31
C ALA A 22 -6.70 -2.35 -15.98
N LYS A 23 -7.44 -3.45 -15.77
CA LYS A 23 -7.21 -4.72 -16.49
C LYS A 23 -7.44 -4.58 -18.00
N THR A 24 -8.47 -3.85 -18.43
CA THR A 24 -8.73 -3.64 -19.86
C THR A 24 -7.59 -2.89 -20.54
N ILE A 25 -6.97 -1.92 -19.85
CA ILE A 25 -5.74 -1.26 -20.32
C ILE A 25 -4.61 -2.30 -20.44
N LEU A 26 -4.36 -3.11 -19.42
CA LEU A 26 -3.25 -4.10 -19.44
C LEU A 26 -3.30 -5.05 -20.65
N VAL A 27 -4.50 -5.49 -21.04
CA VAL A 27 -4.70 -6.46 -22.14
C VAL A 27 -4.79 -5.81 -23.52
N LYS A 28 -4.91 -4.47 -23.60
CA LYS A 28 -4.92 -3.69 -24.85
C LYS A 28 -3.56 -3.66 -25.53
N TYR A 29 -2.48 -3.82 -24.76
CA TYR A 29 -1.10 -3.64 -25.18
C TYR A 29 -0.31 -4.96 -25.16
N ALA A 30 0.68 -5.07 -26.05
CA ALA A 30 1.64 -6.17 -26.11
C ALA A 30 2.87 -5.88 -25.23
N GLY A 31 3.78 -6.87 -25.12
CA GLY A 31 5.03 -6.70 -24.39
C GLY A 31 5.91 -5.60 -25.01
N ASN A 32 6.41 -4.71 -24.16
CA ASN A 32 7.20 -3.50 -24.46
C ASN A 32 6.42 -2.32 -25.05
N ASP A 33 5.09 -2.42 -25.18
CA ASP A 33 4.28 -1.29 -25.64
C ASP A 33 4.21 -0.19 -24.57
N ILE A 34 4.44 1.05 -25.00
CA ILE A 34 4.17 2.24 -24.18
C ILE A 34 2.68 2.55 -24.23
N LEU A 35 2.07 2.80 -23.08
CA LEU A 35 0.65 3.17 -23.00
C LEU A 35 0.37 4.48 -23.75
N SER A 36 -0.83 4.63 -24.32
CA SER A 36 -1.27 5.93 -24.84
C SER A 36 -1.32 6.98 -23.73
N LYS A 37 -1.30 8.26 -24.12
CA LYS A 37 -1.36 9.35 -23.15
C LYS A 37 -2.59 9.27 -22.24
N GLU A 38 -3.77 8.97 -22.78
CA GLU A 38 -4.98 8.85 -21.95
C GLU A 38 -4.90 7.69 -20.96
N ASP A 39 -4.39 6.54 -21.40
CA ASP A 39 -4.23 5.36 -20.54
C ASP A 39 -3.16 5.60 -19.46
N GLN A 40 -2.08 6.32 -19.78
CA GLN A 40 -1.08 6.73 -18.81
C GLN A 40 -1.67 7.67 -17.74
N GLU A 41 -2.42 8.69 -18.15
CA GLU A 41 -3.09 9.62 -17.22
C GLU A 41 -4.06 8.89 -16.30
N PHE A 42 -4.85 7.96 -16.85
CA PHE A 42 -5.73 7.12 -16.04
C PHE A 42 -4.94 6.27 -15.04
N MET A 43 -3.92 5.54 -15.49
CA MET A 43 -3.17 4.63 -14.63
C MET A 43 -2.37 5.38 -13.55
N ILE A 44 -1.85 6.57 -13.84
CA ILE A 44 -1.21 7.43 -12.84
C ILE A 44 -2.22 7.84 -11.76
N ALA A 45 -3.39 8.35 -12.14
CA ALA A 45 -4.44 8.72 -11.19
C ALA A 45 -4.92 7.50 -10.37
N TYR A 46 -5.01 6.34 -11.02
CA TYR A 46 -5.33 5.07 -10.38
C TYR A 46 -4.31 4.72 -9.29
N PHE A 47 -3.02 4.74 -9.60
CA PHE A 47 -1.99 4.38 -8.63
C PHE A 47 -1.85 5.43 -7.52
N GLU A 48 -2.00 6.73 -7.84
CA GLU A 48 -2.04 7.81 -6.83
C GLU A 48 -3.12 7.57 -5.78
N GLN A 49 -4.27 7.01 -6.19
CA GLN A 49 -5.39 6.78 -5.30
C GLN A 49 -5.32 5.44 -4.54
N PHE A 50 -4.81 4.38 -5.16
CA PHE A 50 -4.91 3.02 -4.58
C PHE A 50 -3.60 2.43 -4.09
N HIS A 51 -2.44 2.88 -4.59
CA HIS A 51 -1.18 2.21 -4.31
C HIS A 51 -0.45 2.86 -3.13
N TYR A 52 -0.34 2.16 -2.00
CA TYR A 52 0.25 2.73 -0.77
C TYR A 52 1.71 3.13 -0.94
N GLU A 53 2.48 2.36 -1.72
CA GLU A 53 3.86 2.71 -2.07
C GLU A 53 3.99 3.64 -3.28
N TRP A 54 2.90 4.27 -3.75
CA TRP A 54 2.96 5.02 -5.01
C TRP A 54 4.03 6.10 -5.00
N LYS A 55 4.17 6.83 -3.89
CA LYS A 55 5.23 7.85 -3.71
C LYS A 55 6.63 7.27 -3.97
N ARG A 56 6.90 6.06 -3.46
CA ARG A 56 8.16 5.33 -3.67
C ARG A 56 8.29 4.85 -5.11
N LYS A 57 7.23 4.26 -5.69
CA LYS A 57 7.23 3.74 -7.06
C LYS A 57 7.43 4.86 -8.09
N LYS A 58 6.75 6.01 -7.93
CA LYS A 58 6.92 7.24 -8.73
C LYS A 58 8.35 7.79 -8.65
N GLY A 59 8.94 7.83 -7.46
CA GLY A 59 10.33 8.23 -7.26
C GLY A 59 10.61 9.64 -7.80
N VAL A 60 11.64 9.76 -8.64
CA VAL A 60 12.11 11.04 -9.24
C VAL A 60 11.20 11.60 -10.34
N GLY A 61 10.08 10.92 -10.66
CA GLY A 61 9.17 11.28 -11.74
C GLY A 61 9.02 10.15 -12.75
N ILE A 62 7.89 10.18 -13.48
CA ILE A 62 7.54 9.17 -14.47
C ILE A 62 7.83 9.74 -15.85
N GLU A 63 8.61 9.01 -16.65
CA GLU A 63 8.80 9.28 -18.06
C GLU A 63 7.66 8.65 -18.87
N ASN A 64 7.37 7.37 -18.64
CA ASN A 64 6.23 6.67 -19.22
C ASN A 64 5.81 5.43 -18.41
N LEU A 65 4.58 4.98 -18.64
CA LEU A 65 4.13 3.64 -18.28
C LEU A 65 4.12 2.76 -19.52
N PHE A 66 4.60 1.52 -19.38
CA PHE A 66 4.67 0.56 -20.46
C PHE A 66 4.32 -0.85 -19.97
N ILE A 67 4.01 -1.75 -20.88
CA ILE A 67 3.79 -3.16 -20.58
C ILE A 67 5.09 -3.93 -20.75
N LYS A 68 5.37 -4.85 -19.86
CA LYS A 68 6.43 -5.85 -20.04
C LYS A 68 5.88 -7.23 -19.71
N LYS A 69 6.42 -8.25 -20.38
CA LYS A 69 6.12 -9.64 -20.06
C LYS A 69 6.90 -10.06 -18.80
N SER A 70 6.23 -10.79 -17.92
CA SER A 70 6.89 -11.52 -16.83
C SER A 70 7.54 -12.81 -17.33
N GLU A 71 8.27 -13.49 -16.46
CA GLU A 71 8.89 -14.80 -16.75
C GLU A 71 7.86 -15.86 -17.15
N TRP A 72 6.60 -15.69 -16.76
CA TRP A 72 5.48 -16.58 -17.07
C TRP A 72 4.59 -16.07 -18.21
N ASP A 73 5.12 -15.19 -19.07
CA ASP A 73 4.43 -14.60 -20.23
C ASP A 73 3.14 -13.83 -19.91
N ASN A 74 3.00 -13.35 -18.67
CA ASN A 74 1.89 -12.47 -18.29
C ASN A 74 2.27 -11.01 -18.55
N ASN A 75 1.31 -10.19 -18.99
CA ASN A 75 1.51 -8.75 -19.10
C ASN A 75 1.53 -8.12 -17.69
N GLU A 76 2.48 -7.21 -17.47
CA GLU A 76 2.61 -6.42 -16.24
C GLU A 76 2.81 -4.95 -16.57
N PHE A 77 2.34 -4.06 -15.69
CA PHE A 77 2.63 -2.64 -15.79
C PHE A 77 4.02 -2.34 -15.25
N TRP A 78 4.77 -1.53 -15.99
CA TRP A 78 6.09 -1.06 -15.63
C TRP A 78 6.16 0.46 -15.73
N ILE A 79 6.95 1.05 -14.86
CA ILE A 79 7.23 2.48 -14.79
C ILE A 79 8.65 2.68 -15.29
N LYS A 80 8.83 3.51 -16.33
CA LYS A 80 10.12 4.11 -16.64
C LYS A 80 10.19 5.48 -15.98
N ARG A 81 11.18 5.71 -15.13
CA ARG A 81 11.39 7.00 -14.45
C ARG A 81 12.26 7.92 -15.28
N THR A 82 12.23 9.21 -14.95
CA THR A 82 13.04 10.25 -15.63
C THR A 82 14.56 10.07 -15.49
N ASN A 83 15.02 9.20 -14.58
CA ASN A 83 16.41 8.79 -14.45
C ASN A 83 16.71 7.41 -15.09
N ASP A 84 15.87 6.97 -16.03
CA ASP A 84 15.92 5.68 -16.73
C ASP A 84 15.76 4.43 -15.86
N SER A 85 15.64 4.56 -14.53
CA SER A 85 15.34 3.40 -13.68
C SER A 85 13.93 2.87 -13.95
N ILE A 86 13.78 1.54 -13.88
CA ILE A 86 12.51 0.86 -14.12
C ILE A 86 12.03 0.13 -12.87
N THR A 87 10.72 0.02 -12.70
CA THR A 87 10.09 -0.83 -11.68
C THR A 87 8.77 -1.39 -12.20
N ASP A 88 8.41 -2.58 -11.75
CA ASP A 88 7.06 -3.12 -11.89
C ASP A 88 6.07 -2.35 -11.00
N VAL A 89 4.78 -2.41 -11.34
CA VAL A 89 3.70 -1.92 -10.49
C VAL A 89 2.44 -2.78 -10.67
N SER A 90 1.85 -3.23 -9.57
CA SER A 90 0.62 -4.02 -9.64
C SER A 90 -0.60 -3.11 -9.75
N TYR A 91 -1.61 -3.52 -10.50
CA TYR A 91 -2.93 -2.88 -10.51
C TYR A 91 -3.96 -3.62 -9.65
N ILE A 92 -3.57 -4.69 -8.96
CA ILE A 92 -4.52 -5.47 -8.17
C ILE A 92 -4.73 -4.76 -6.83
N ILE A 93 -5.89 -4.14 -6.62
CA ILE A 93 -6.21 -3.30 -5.44
C ILE A 93 -5.87 -4.03 -4.14
N ARG A 94 -6.23 -5.30 -3.99
CA ARG A 94 -5.94 -6.05 -2.75
C ARG A 94 -4.44 -6.16 -2.42
N LYS A 95 -3.56 -6.05 -3.43
CA LYS A 95 -2.10 -6.12 -3.26
C LYS A 95 -1.45 -4.75 -3.06
N ILE A 96 -2.12 -3.69 -3.49
CA ILE A 96 -1.56 -2.33 -3.53
C ILE A 96 -2.25 -1.37 -2.57
N ALA A 97 -3.43 -1.70 -2.07
CA ALA A 97 -4.05 -0.99 -0.97
C ALA A 97 -3.13 -1.13 0.26
N ARG A 98 -3.15 -0.12 1.13
CA ARG A 98 -2.43 -0.18 2.41
C ARG A 98 -2.72 -1.51 3.08
N PRO A 99 -1.69 -2.29 3.44
CA PRO A 99 -1.90 -3.46 4.26
C PRO A 99 -2.68 -3.05 5.50
N ASP A 100 -3.59 -3.92 5.92
CA ASP A 100 -4.18 -3.85 7.25
C ASP A 100 -3.06 -3.58 8.27
N TYR A 101 -3.27 -2.63 9.17
CA TYR A 101 -2.38 -2.34 10.30
C TYR A 101 -1.85 -3.63 10.95
N LYS A 102 -2.73 -4.64 11.10
CA LYS A 102 -2.41 -5.99 11.57
C LYS A 102 -1.28 -6.65 10.78
N TYR A 103 -1.27 -6.54 9.45
CA TYR A 103 -0.21 -7.09 8.60
C TYR A 103 1.15 -6.41 8.85
N TRP A 104 1.17 -5.07 9.00
CA TRP A 104 2.41 -4.36 9.31
C TRP A 104 2.95 -4.69 10.70
N LEU A 105 2.08 -4.89 11.70
CA LEU A 105 2.57 -5.41 12.99
C LEU A 105 2.97 -6.86 12.90
N GLU A 106 2.23 -7.74 12.25
CA GLU A 106 2.63 -9.15 12.11
C GLU A 106 4.01 -9.26 11.45
N LEU A 107 4.32 -8.40 10.48
CA LEU A 107 5.64 -8.35 9.84
C LEU A 107 6.72 -7.76 10.77
N ALA A 108 6.43 -6.65 11.46
CA ALA A 108 7.35 -6.01 12.38
C ALA A 108 7.65 -6.91 13.61
N LEU A 109 6.62 -7.58 14.12
CA LEU A 109 6.68 -8.48 15.27
C LEU A 109 7.25 -9.84 14.90
N GLY A 110 6.97 -10.37 13.71
CA GLY A 110 7.59 -11.62 13.25
C GLY A 110 9.12 -11.52 13.09
N ASN A 111 9.63 -10.31 12.82
CA ASN A 111 11.06 -10.04 12.75
C ASN A 111 11.66 -9.65 14.11
N ALA A 112 10.92 -8.97 14.98
CA ALA A 112 11.41 -8.48 16.28
C ALA A 112 11.21 -9.46 17.45
N ILE A 113 10.20 -10.32 17.37
CA ILE A 113 9.88 -11.29 18.41
C ILE A 113 10.39 -12.65 17.94
N LYS A 114 11.55 -13.07 18.46
CA LYS A 114 11.86 -14.50 18.49
C LYS A 114 10.67 -15.19 19.15
N VAL A 115 10.14 -16.20 18.48
CA VAL A 115 8.88 -16.95 18.74
C VAL A 115 8.71 -17.47 20.18
N GLU A 116 9.69 -17.25 21.06
CA GLU A 116 9.72 -17.65 22.46
C GLU A 116 8.98 -16.67 23.40
N ASP A 117 8.83 -15.38 23.05
CA ASP A 117 8.13 -14.38 23.88
C ASP A 117 6.73 -14.04 23.35
N LYS A 118 5.71 -14.71 23.89
CA LYS A 118 4.28 -14.50 23.56
C LYS A 118 3.70 -13.20 24.14
N LYS A 119 4.25 -12.02 23.80
CA LYS A 119 3.58 -10.75 24.12
C LYS A 119 2.37 -10.55 23.19
N SER A 120 1.26 -10.10 23.75
CA SER A 120 0.09 -9.69 23.00
C SER A 120 0.32 -8.35 22.30
N LEU A 121 -0.42 -8.11 21.20
CA LEU A 121 -0.36 -6.87 20.43
C LEU A 121 -0.56 -5.62 21.30
N LYS A 122 -1.47 -5.70 22.28
CA LYS A 122 -1.76 -4.63 23.22
C LYS A 122 -0.54 -4.27 24.07
N GLU A 123 0.19 -5.27 24.54
CA GLU A 123 1.38 -5.07 25.38
C GLU A 123 2.51 -4.40 24.58
N ILE A 124 2.67 -4.79 23.32
CA ILE A 124 3.67 -4.22 22.41
C ILE A 124 3.37 -2.74 22.13
N VAL A 125 2.12 -2.40 21.79
CA VAL A 125 1.73 -1.00 21.56
C VAL A 125 1.92 -0.15 22.83
N ILE A 126 1.64 -0.71 24.01
CA ILE A 126 1.88 -0.05 25.30
C ILE A 126 3.37 0.16 25.55
N ASP A 127 4.22 -0.84 25.27
CA ASP A 127 5.67 -0.76 25.45
C ASP A 127 6.28 0.34 24.55
N PHE A 128 5.87 0.41 23.29
CA PHE A 128 6.29 1.49 22.38
C PHE A 128 5.88 2.87 22.88
N ALA A 129 4.62 3.03 23.24
CA ALA A 129 4.12 4.33 23.68
C ALA A 129 4.79 4.80 24.98
N LYS A 130 5.08 3.88 25.91
CA LYS A 130 5.91 4.18 27.09
C LYS A 130 7.33 4.60 26.69
N ALA A 131 7.97 3.85 25.79
CA ALA A 131 9.35 4.14 25.37
C ALA A 131 9.51 5.47 24.63
N LYS A 132 8.45 5.94 23.97
CA LYS A 132 8.42 7.24 23.26
C LYS A 132 7.77 8.36 24.08
N GLU A 133 7.47 8.12 25.36
CA GLU A 133 6.77 9.07 26.24
C GLU A 133 5.44 9.58 25.64
N ILE A 134 4.80 8.77 24.79
CA ILE A 134 3.51 9.07 24.19
C ILE A 134 2.44 8.79 25.24
N SER A 135 1.67 9.82 25.59
CA SER A 135 0.48 9.65 26.42
C SER A 135 -0.55 8.80 25.67
N ILE A 136 -0.70 7.54 26.06
CA ILE A 136 -1.76 6.65 25.57
C ILE A 136 -3.08 7.14 26.18
N SER A 137 -3.75 8.11 25.55
CA SER A 137 -5.17 8.29 25.84
C SER A 137 -5.94 7.09 25.29
N GLU A 138 -7.09 6.79 25.88
CA GLU A 138 -8.04 5.77 25.37
C GLU A 138 -8.45 6.01 23.91
N GLU A 139 -8.16 7.19 23.37
CA GLU A 139 -8.40 7.61 21.98
C GLU A 139 -7.51 6.90 20.95
N LEU A 140 -6.42 6.23 21.37
CA LEU A 140 -5.60 5.42 20.47
C LEU A 140 -6.26 4.08 20.10
N PHE A 141 -7.38 3.71 20.73
CA PHE A 141 -8.08 2.46 20.45
C PHE A 141 -9.56 2.74 20.17
N THR A 142 -10.07 2.21 19.06
CA THR A 142 -11.50 2.22 18.75
C THR A 142 -12.05 0.81 18.83
N ALA A 143 -13.26 0.66 19.34
CA ALA A 143 -13.96 -0.62 19.27
C ALA A 143 -14.29 -0.95 17.80
N ASN A 144 -13.91 -2.14 17.33
CA ASN A 144 -14.36 -2.66 16.04
C ASN A 144 -15.84 -3.12 16.13
N GLN A 145 -16.39 -3.64 15.03
CA GLN A 145 -17.79 -4.10 14.97
C GLN A 145 -18.10 -5.23 15.97
N ASP A 146 -17.07 -5.95 16.44
CA ASP A 146 -17.16 -7.05 17.40
C ASP A 146 -16.82 -6.60 18.84
N GLN A 147 -16.76 -5.29 19.10
CA GLN A 147 -16.38 -4.67 20.39
C GLN A 147 -14.94 -4.95 20.85
N GLU A 148 -14.07 -5.47 19.98
CA GLU A 148 -12.66 -5.59 20.30
C GLU A 148 -11.95 -4.24 20.13
N MET A 149 -11.11 -3.89 21.11
CA MET A 149 -10.33 -2.65 21.10
C MET A 149 -9.20 -2.75 20.07
N VAL A 150 -9.34 -2.11 18.91
CA VAL A 150 -8.30 -2.05 17.88
C VAL A 150 -7.61 -0.70 17.88
N PRO A 151 -6.27 -0.65 17.89
CA PRO A 151 -5.55 0.61 17.86
C PRO A 151 -5.71 1.35 16.52
N GLN A 152 -5.98 2.66 16.59
CA GLN A 152 -5.97 3.59 15.46
C GLN A 152 -4.69 4.44 15.53
N LEU A 153 -3.72 4.15 14.68
CA LEU A 153 -2.62 5.07 14.40
C LEU A 153 -3.06 6.02 13.28
N ILE A 154 -3.57 7.19 13.68
CA ILE A 154 -4.06 8.24 12.77
C ILE A 154 -2.88 8.99 12.10
N ASN A 155 -1.65 8.76 12.56
CA ASN A 155 -0.45 9.50 12.12
C ASN A 155 0.57 8.57 11.46
N GLU A 156 0.84 8.80 10.16
CA GLU A 156 1.78 8.02 9.35
C GLU A 156 3.22 8.06 9.90
N THR A 157 3.61 9.18 10.51
CA THR A 157 4.94 9.35 11.13
C THR A 157 5.12 8.40 12.31
N LEU A 158 4.08 8.24 13.13
CA LEU A 158 4.10 7.35 14.29
C LEU A 158 4.19 5.87 13.88
N VAL A 159 3.65 5.51 12.72
CA VAL A 159 3.78 4.14 12.17
C VAL A 159 5.22 3.87 11.75
N GLU A 160 5.87 4.82 11.07
CA GLU A 160 7.28 4.69 10.67
C GLU A 160 8.20 4.59 11.90
N GLU A 161 7.96 5.40 12.93
CA GLU A 161 8.71 5.36 14.19
C GLU A 161 8.50 4.05 14.97
N PHE A 162 7.28 3.50 14.95
CA PHE A 162 6.96 2.21 15.57
C PHE A 162 7.72 1.07 14.90
N ILE A 163 7.73 1.05 13.56
CA ILE A 163 8.44 0.03 12.78
C ILE A 163 9.95 0.12 13.05
N ALA A 164 10.52 1.33 13.05
CA ALA A 164 11.95 1.53 13.31
C ALA A 164 12.36 1.06 14.72
N PHE A 165 11.57 1.40 15.75
CA PHE A 165 11.85 1.04 17.14
C PHE A 165 11.96 -0.48 17.34
N TYR A 166 11.05 -1.26 16.75
CA TYR A 166 11.08 -2.71 16.90
C TYR A 166 12.08 -3.40 15.95
N ALA A 167 12.40 -2.80 14.81
CA ALA A 167 13.49 -3.28 13.96
C ALA A 167 14.86 -3.17 14.66
N GLU A 168 15.07 -2.13 15.48
CA GLU A 168 16.30 -1.96 16.27
C GLU A 168 16.42 -2.98 17.42
N GLN A 169 15.31 -3.38 18.05
CA GLN A 169 15.30 -4.37 19.13
C GLN A 169 15.49 -5.82 18.64
N ALA A 170 15.39 -6.06 17.34
CA ALA A 170 15.55 -7.37 16.72
C ALA A 170 17.02 -7.80 16.48
N ASN A 171 17.96 -6.84 16.55
CA ASN A 171 19.41 -7.05 16.39
C ASN A 171 20.11 -7.24 17.74
#